data_AF-A0A834UE75-F1
#
_entry.id   AF-A0A834UE75-F1
#
_cell.length_a   1.000
_cell.length_b   1.000
_cell.length_c   1.000
_cell.angle_alpha   90.00
_cell.angle_beta   90.00
_cell.angle_gamma   90.00
#
_symmetry.space_group_name_H-M   'P 1'
#
loop_
_entity.id
_entity.type
_entity.pdbx_description
1 polymer ?
#
loop_
_entity_poly.entity_id
_entity_poly.type
_entity_poly.pdbx_seq_one_letter_code
_entity_poly.pdbx_strand_id
1 'polypeptide(L)'
;MRCGEEESEEIEEIKATCSKCSNNNKESTYNFSHIQDLCPADRKRISLLIKHLAKCTREMHEVKSDLAVSESEKKALLEEYQIFLNRHNCEKKQLEFELSEAKTKRTSLRIQIIQALELLTCQLLAQEKQFMNLVENVRDLLCEKVIIHEVLSQKEIERSNLVAKIQRLKESLRLEKLLHSRDLAQNLLKNKMIDKASQTTDDLNLYTKCDIRKYNFNATNIELNLKHSQDMKTKSKNDLEELTSDGTLMRDLFFRVPNIEDNESLYLMPTLSKEFNQIKSSTSFVFN
;
A
#
# COMPACT_ATOMS: atom_id res chain seq x y z
N MET A 1 55.66 -67.40 15.25
CA MET A 1 56.84 -67.87 14.49
C MET A 1 57.53 -68.96 15.32
N ARG A 2 57.62 -70.19 14.81
CA ARG A 2 58.49 -71.23 15.39
C ARG A 2 59.93 -70.82 15.11
N CYS A 3 60.73 -70.53 16.13
CA CYS A 3 62.18 -70.52 16.00
C CYS A 3 62.62 -71.99 16.05
N GLY A 4 62.90 -72.58 14.89
CA GLY A 4 63.72 -73.79 14.84
C GLY A 4 65.15 -73.36 15.17
N GLU A 5 65.68 -73.86 16.27
CA GLU A 5 67.09 -73.69 16.64
C GLU A 5 67.94 -74.63 15.79
N GLU A 6 68.17 -74.27 14.52
CA GLU A 6 69.28 -74.84 13.76
C GLU A 6 70.54 -74.08 14.18
N GLU A 7 71.46 -74.77 14.87
CA GLU A 7 72.78 -74.21 15.17
C GLU A 7 73.49 -73.94 13.84
N SER A 8 74.02 -72.73 13.64
CA SER A 8 74.72 -72.41 12.39
C SER A 8 75.88 -73.39 12.17
N GLU A 9 76.05 -73.92 10.95
CA GLU A 9 77.10 -74.90 10.58
C GLU A 9 78.49 -74.52 11.12
N GLU A 10 78.82 -73.24 11.12
CA GLU A 10 80.07 -72.69 11.68
C GLU A 10 80.27 -72.91 13.20
N ILE A 11 79.23 -73.17 13.99
CA ILE A 11 79.33 -73.45 15.43
C ILE A 11 79.56 -74.94 15.66
N GLU A 12 79.01 -75.79 14.79
CA GLU A 12 79.23 -77.24 14.83
C GLU A 12 80.68 -77.58 14.47
N GLU A 13 81.28 -76.90 13.50
CA GLU A 13 82.71 -77.04 13.15
C GLU A 13 83.65 -76.63 14.30
N ILE A 14 83.32 -75.57 15.04
CA ILE A 14 84.11 -75.08 16.18
C ILE A 14 83.95 -75.98 17.41
N LYS A 15 82.77 -76.59 17.59
CA LYS A 15 82.56 -77.64 18.61
C LYS A 15 83.45 -78.85 18.35
N ALA A 16 83.56 -79.30 17.09
CA ALA A 16 84.34 -80.47 16.71
C ALA A 16 85.86 -80.29 16.93
N THR A 17 86.36 -79.06 16.92
CA THR A 17 87.80 -78.72 17.06
C THR A 17 88.20 -78.27 18.47
N CYS A 18 87.25 -78.11 19.41
CA CYS A 18 87.56 -77.57 20.73
C CYS A 18 87.73 -78.65 21.82
N SER A 19 88.93 -78.71 22.42
CA SER A 19 89.27 -79.63 23.52
C SER A 19 88.47 -79.42 24.82
N LYS A 20 87.90 -78.23 25.04
CA LYS A 20 86.97 -77.95 26.16
C LYS A 20 85.54 -78.45 25.88
N CYS A 21 85.14 -78.53 24.62
CA CYS A 21 83.81 -78.97 24.20
C CYS A 21 83.75 -80.49 23.89
N SER A 22 84.92 -81.17 23.78
CA SER A 22 85.05 -82.62 23.50
C SER A 22 85.35 -83.52 24.72
N ASN A 23 85.56 -82.97 25.92
CA ASN A 23 86.02 -83.75 27.08
C ASN A 23 84.90 -84.10 28.09
N ASN A 24 84.63 -85.40 28.24
CA ASN A 24 83.84 -86.04 29.30
C ASN A 24 84.55 -86.06 30.67
N ASN A 25 85.07 -84.94 31.17
CA ASN A 25 85.70 -84.91 32.50
C ASN A 25 84.90 -84.05 33.50
N LYS A 26 84.48 -84.76 34.54
CA LYS A 26 83.80 -84.30 35.75
C LYS A 26 84.66 -83.30 36.51
N GLU A 27 83.97 -82.41 37.24
CA GLU A 27 84.50 -81.52 38.27
C GLU A 27 85.46 -80.42 37.79
N SER A 28 84.88 -79.30 37.36
CA SER A 28 85.48 -78.00 37.68
C SER A 28 84.41 -77.09 38.23
N THR A 29 84.69 -76.50 39.38
CA THR A 29 83.89 -75.49 40.07
C THR A 29 83.58 -74.37 39.08
N TYR A 30 82.32 -74.26 38.66
CA TYR A 30 81.86 -73.32 37.62
C TYR A 30 81.87 -71.87 38.13
N ASN A 31 83.06 -71.31 38.35
CA ASN A 31 83.27 -69.88 38.54
C ASN A 31 83.90 -69.31 37.27
N PHE A 32 83.11 -69.23 36.19
CA PHE A 32 83.49 -68.43 35.03
C PHE A 32 83.24 -66.97 35.37
N SER A 33 84.31 -66.22 35.66
CA SER A 33 84.21 -64.80 36.00
C SER A 33 84.15 -63.92 34.76
N HIS A 34 84.68 -64.36 33.62
CA HIS A 34 84.73 -63.58 32.39
C HIS A 34 84.36 -64.42 31.16
N ILE A 35 83.66 -63.79 30.20
CA ILE A 35 83.20 -64.43 28.95
C ILE A 35 84.35 -65.02 28.09
N GLN A 36 85.59 -64.62 28.36
CA GLN A 36 86.77 -65.07 27.63
C GLN A 36 87.20 -66.48 28.06
N ASP A 37 86.75 -66.96 29.22
CA ASP A 37 87.09 -68.28 29.79
C ASP A 37 86.30 -69.44 29.16
N LEU A 38 85.22 -69.11 28.44
CA LEU A 38 84.31 -70.03 27.76
C LEU A 38 84.93 -70.68 26.51
N CYS A 39 84.39 -71.84 26.11
CA CYS A 39 84.71 -72.52 24.84
C CYS A 39 84.43 -71.56 23.66
N PRO A 40 85.25 -71.54 22.59
CA PRO A 40 85.04 -70.68 21.42
C PRO A 40 83.65 -70.84 20.77
N ALA A 41 83.09 -72.05 20.77
CA ALA A 41 81.74 -72.31 20.29
C ALA A 41 80.67 -71.58 21.13
N ASP A 42 80.80 -71.64 22.46
CA ASP A 42 79.88 -70.95 23.38
C ASP A 42 80.01 -69.43 23.27
N ARG A 43 81.23 -68.90 23.11
CA ARG A 43 81.45 -67.47 22.85
C ARG A 43 80.76 -67.01 21.56
N LYS A 44 80.79 -67.84 20.50
CA LYS A 44 80.13 -67.55 19.22
C LYS A 44 78.60 -67.61 19.34
N ARG A 45 78.04 -68.60 20.06
CA ARG A 45 76.60 -68.64 20.40
C ARG A 45 76.14 -67.41 21.16
N ILE A 46 76.88 -67.04 22.21
CA ILE A 46 76.57 -65.87 23.02
C ILE A 46 76.63 -64.59 22.17
N SER A 47 77.61 -64.47 21.27
CA SER A 47 77.67 -63.34 20.33
C SER A 47 76.48 -63.29 19.38
N LEU A 48 76.05 -64.42 18.83
CA LEU A 48 74.84 -64.53 18.00
C LEU A 48 73.58 -64.17 18.79
N LEU A 49 73.43 -64.68 20.01
CA LEU A 49 72.33 -64.34 20.92
C LEU A 49 72.32 -62.84 21.23
N ILE A 50 73.47 -62.22 21.50
CA ILE A 50 73.58 -60.76 21.71
C ILE A 50 73.16 -59.99 20.44
N LYS A 51 73.58 -60.44 19.25
CA LYS A 51 73.16 -59.81 17.97
C LYS A 51 71.64 -59.91 17.77
N HIS A 52 71.05 -61.08 18.02
CA HIS A 52 69.61 -61.28 17.94
C HIS A 52 68.87 -60.43 18.99
N LEU A 53 69.36 -60.38 20.23
CA LEU A 53 68.80 -59.56 21.30
C LEU A 53 68.85 -58.07 20.93
N ALA A 54 69.97 -57.58 20.39
CA ALA A 54 70.12 -56.21 19.93
C ALA A 54 69.20 -55.89 18.74
N LYS A 55 69.00 -56.84 17.83
CA LYS A 55 68.05 -56.70 16.72
C LYS A 55 66.60 -56.63 17.24
N CYS A 56 66.18 -57.59 18.07
CA CYS A 56 64.84 -57.59 18.66
C CYS A 56 64.58 -56.36 19.53
N THR A 57 65.59 -55.86 20.26
CA THR A 57 65.46 -54.66 21.08
C THR A 57 65.24 -53.42 20.20
N ARG A 58 65.97 -53.29 19.09
CA ARG A 58 65.76 -52.20 18.13
C ARG A 58 64.38 -52.26 17.48
N GLU A 59 63.97 -53.44 16.98
CA GLU A 59 62.64 -53.64 16.39
C GLU A 59 61.53 -53.36 17.40
N MET A 60 61.68 -53.76 18.66
CA MET A 60 60.73 -53.42 19.73
C MET A 60 60.62 -51.90 19.94
N HIS A 61 61.74 -51.17 19.93
CA HIS A 61 61.73 -49.72 20.10
C HIS A 61 61.10 -49.00 18.89
N GLU A 62 61.37 -49.48 17.67
CA GLU A 62 60.78 -48.97 16.43
C GLU A 62 59.26 -49.15 16.44
N VAL A 63 58.77 -50.36 16.72
CA VAL A 63 57.33 -50.65 16.83
C VAL A 63 56.66 -49.82 17.94
N LYS A 64 57.34 -49.59 19.08
CA LYS A 64 56.82 -48.72 20.15
C LYS A 64 56.73 -47.26 19.71
N SER A 65 57.70 -46.78 18.94
CA SER A 65 57.69 -45.44 18.37
C SER A 65 56.53 -45.29 17.39
N ASP A 66 56.38 -46.23 16.46
CA ASP A 66 55.29 -46.23 15.47
C ASP A 66 53.91 -46.32 16.12
N LEU A 67 53.78 -47.13 17.19
CA LEU A 67 52.55 -47.19 17.96
C LEU A 67 52.23 -45.85 18.61
N ALA A 68 53.21 -45.17 19.21
CA ALA A 68 53.00 -43.86 19.82
C ALA A 68 52.59 -42.80 18.79
N VAL A 69 53.20 -42.81 17.60
CA VAL A 69 52.81 -41.93 16.49
C VAL A 69 51.38 -42.25 16.04
N SER A 70 51.05 -43.51 15.80
CA SER A 70 49.70 -43.92 15.36
C SER A 70 48.62 -43.59 16.40
N GLU A 71 48.90 -43.75 17.70
CA GLU A 71 47.99 -43.34 18.77
C GLU A 71 47.78 -41.82 18.81
N SER A 72 48.84 -41.04 18.53
CA SER A 72 48.74 -39.58 18.46
C SER A 72 47.92 -39.12 17.25
N GLU A 73 48.13 -39.72 16.07
CA GLU A 73 47.36 -39.44 14.86
C GLU A 73 45.89 -39.80 15.03
N LYS A 74 45.60 -40.96 15.63
CA LYS A 74 44.23 -41.36 15.95
C LYS A 74 43.54 -40.35 16.86
N LYS A 75 44.23 -39.84 17.89
CA LYS A 75 43.68 -38.82 18.79
C LYS A 75 43.42 -37.51 18.05
N ALA A 76 44.37 -37.06 17.23
CA ALA A 76 44.21 -35.84 16.42
C ALA A 76 43.01 -35.94 15.45
N LEU A 77 42.85 -37.07 14.77
CA LEU A 77 41.71 -37.32 13.88
C LEU A 77 40.37 -37.34 14.62
N LEU A 78 40.32 -37.91 15.83
CA LEU A 78 39.12 -37.90 16.66
C LEU A 78 38.75 -36.49 17.10
N GLU A 79 39.74 -35.68 17.49
CA GLU A 79 39.53 -34.27 17.85
C GLU A 79 39.05 -33.45 16.65
N GLU A 80 39.66 -33.61 15.49
CA GLU A 80 39.25 -32.93 14.25
C GLU A 80 37.81 -33.31 13.85
N TYR A 81 37.48 -34.60 13.90
CA TYR A 81 36.11 -35.06 13.64
C TYR A 81 35.10 -34.46 14.63
N GLN A 82 35.45 -34.37 15.91
CA GLN A 82 34.59 -33.76 16.91
C GLN A 82 34.36 -32.26 16.64
N ILE A 83 35.41 -31.53 16.25
CA ILE A 83 35.31 -30.11 15.87
C ILE A 83 34.40 -29.95 14.65
N PHE A 84 34.61 -30.77 13.62
CA PHE A 84 33.76 -30.78 12.43
C PHE A 84 32.29 -31.03 12.78
N LEU A 85 32.02 -32.04 13.60
CA LEU A 85 30.67 -32.40 14.00
C LEU A 85 29.99 -31.30 14.83
N ASN A 86 30.74 -30.67 15.74
CA ASN A 86 30.26 -29.52 16.50
C ASN A 86 29.92 -28.35 15.60
N ARG A 87 30.80 -28.00 14.65
CA ARG A 87 30.58 -26.92 13.69
C ARG A 87 29.34 -27.17 12.84
N HIS A 88 29.23 -28.36 12.26
CA HIS A 88 28.07 -28.73 11.45
C HIS A 88 26.77 -28.69 12.26
N ASN A 89 26.78 -29.10 13.53
CA ASN A 89 25.61 -29.00 14.41
C ASN A 89 25.24 -27.55 14.74
N CYS A 90 26.22 -26.67 14.94
CA CYS A 90 25.98 -25.24 15.13
C CYS A 90 25.37 -24.61 13.87
N GLU A 91 25.95 -24.86 12.70
CA GLU A 91 25.44 -24.38 11.41
C GLU A 91 24.02 -24.89 11.14
N LYS A 92 23.74 -26.17 11.41
CA LYS A 92 22.40 -26.74 11.29
C LYS A 92 21.39 -26.02 12.18
N LYS A 93 21.70 -25.80 13.46
CA LYS A 93 20.82 -25.10 14.41
C LYS A 93 20.56 -23.65 13.98
N GLN A 94 21.59 -22.98 13.47
CA GLN A 94 21.45 -21.62 12.94
C GLN A 94 20.51 -21.59 11.74
N LEU A 95 20.70 -22.48 10.76
CA LEU A 95 19.82 -22.58 9.59
C LEU A 95 18.38 -22.94 9.98
N GLU A 96 18.18 -23.82 10.97
CA GLU A 96 16.85 -24.15 11.50
C GLU A 96 16.17 -22.92 12.13
N PHE A 97 16.93 -22.09 12.86
CA PHE A 97 16.44 -20.85 13.44
C PHE A 97 16.06 -19.84 12.34
N GLU A 98 16.95 -19.57 11.39
CA GLU A 98 16.71 -18.65 10.26
C GLU A 98 15.49 -19.09 9.43
N LEU A 99 15.33 -20.40 9.20
CA LEU A 99 14.18 -20.97 8.51
C LEU A 99 12.89 -20.82 9.30
N SER A 100 12.94 -20.96 10.63
CA SER A 100 11.78 -20.70 11.50
C SER A 100 11.36 -19.23 11.46
N GLU A 101 12.33 -18.31 11.57
CA GLU A 101 12.08 -16.87 11.49
C GLU A 101 11.52 -16.45 10.12
N ALA A 102 12.07 -16.98 9.03
CA ALA A 102 11.54 -16.73 7.69
C ALA A 102 10.10 -17.24 7.54
N LYS A 103 9.77 -18.40 8.13
CA LYS A 103 8.40 -18.94 8.12
C LYS A 103 7.44 -18.06 8.89
N THR A 104 7.80 -17.60 10.10
CA THR A 104 6.94 -16.73 10.91
C THR A 104 6.73 -15.36 10.26
N LYS A 105 7.79 -14.80 9.65
CA LYS A 105 7.67 -13.55 8.88
C LYS A 105 6.76 -13.73 7.66
N ARG A 106 6.89 -14.84 6.93
CA ARG A 106 6.01 -15.16 5.80
C ARG A 106 4.55 -15.30 6.23
N THR A 107 4.25 -15.99 7.33
CA THR A 107 2.87 -16.14 7.81
C THR A 107 2.28 -14.81 8.26
N SER A 108 3.06 -13.99 8.96
CA SER A 108 2.66 -12.63 9.36
C SER A 108 2.31 -11.76 8.14
N LEU A 109 3.20 -11.70 7.15
CA LEU A 109 2.95 -10.95 5.91
C LEU A 109 1.72 -11.48 5.16
N ARG A 110 1.54 -12.80 5.10
CA ARG A 110 0.36 -13.40 4.47
C ARG A 110 -0.93 -12.95 5.16
N ILE A 111 -0.96 -12.90 6.49
CA ILE A 111 -2.12 -12.44 7.25
C ILE A 111 -2.40 -10.96 6.96
N GLN A 112 -1.36 -10.10 6.98
CA GLN A 112 -1.50 -8.68 6.66
C GLN A 112 -2.05 -8.44 5.25
N ILE A 113 -1.56 -9.20 4.26
CA ILE A 113 -2.05 -9.11 2.88
C ILE A 113 -3.52 -9.52 2.80
N ILE A 114 -3.92 -10.62 3.44
CA ILE A 114 -5.31 -11.07 3.45
C ILE A 114 -6.22 -9.99 4.06
N GLN A 115 -5.86 -9.46 5.22
CA GLN A 115 -6.63 -8.41 5.89
C GLN A 115 -6.74 -7.14 5.04
N ALA A 116 -5.65 -6.72 4.40
CA ALA A 116 -5.66 -5.57 3.50
C ALA A 116 -6.59 -5.80 2.27
N LEU A 117 -6.56 -6.99 1.70
CA LEU A 117 -7.42 -7.36 0.57
C LEU A 117 -8.89 -7.43 0.99
N GLU A 118 -9.20 -7.95 2.17
CA GLU A 118 -10.57 -7.97 2.73
C GLU A 118 -11.10 -6.54 2.92
N LEU A 119 -10.30 -5.65 3.51
CA LEU A 119 -10.66 -4.24 3.69
C LEU A 119 -10.91 -3.54 2.35
N LEU A 120 -10.02 -3.72 1.37
CA LEU A 120 -10.19 -3.18 0.02
C LEU A 120 -11.46 -3.70 -0.65
N THR A 121 -11.76 -4.99 -0.48
CA THR A 121 -12.98 -5.60 -1.03
C THR A 121 -14.23 -4.97 -0.42
N CYS A 122 -14.26 -4.81 0.91
CA CYS A 122 -15.37 -4.13 1.60
C CYS A 122 -15.52 -2.67 1.14
N GLN A 123 -14.41 -1.95 0.95
CA GLN A 123 -14.43 -0.57 0.44
C GLN A 123 -14.97 -0.48 -0.98
N LEU A 124 -14.55 -1.38 -1.88
CA LEU A 124 -15.04 -1.43 -3.25
C LEU A 124 -16.56 -1.71 -3.30
N LEU A 125 -17.04 -2.67 -2.51
CA LEU A 125 -18.47 -2.97 -2.42
C LEU A 125 -19.29 -1.78 -1.88
N ALA A 126 -18.76 -1.06 -0.88
CA ALA A 126 -19.40 0.13 -0.35
C ALA A 126 -19.46 1.27 -1.38
N GLN A 127 -18.37 1.48 -2.13
CA GLN A 127 -18.32 2.47 -3.21
C GLN A 127 -19.27 2.10 -4.36
N GLU A 128 -19.30 0.84 -4.77
CA GLU A 128 -20.23 0.36 -5.80
C GLU A 128 -21.68 0.62 -5.40
N LYS A 129 -22.04 0.35 -4.14
CA LYS A 129 -23.38 0.68 -3.61
C LYS A 129 -23.68 2.18 -3.66
N GLN A 130 -22.72 3.03 -3.28
CA GLN A 130 -22.88 4.47 -3.37
C GLN A 130 -23.06 4.95 -4.81
N PHE A 131 -22.30 4.40 -5.75
CA PHE A 131 -22.45 4.71 -7.18
C PHE A 131 -23.80 4.28 -7.72
N MET A 132 -24.30 3.10 -7.35
CA MET A 132 -25.62 2.64 -7.76
C MET A 132 -26.73 3.57 -7.26
N ASN A 133 -26.69 3.98 -5.99
CA ASN A 133 -27.63 4.95 -5.44
C ASN A 133 -27.55 6.30 -6.16
N LEU A 134 -26.34 6.76 -6.49
CA LEU A 134 -26.15 8.01 -7.21
C LEU A 134 -26.73 7.93 -8.63
N VAL A 135 -26.52 6.81 -9.32
CA VAL A 135 -27.07 6.56 -10.67
C VAL A 135 -28.60 6.58 -10.63
N GLU A 136 -29.22 5.96 -9.64
CA GLU A 136 -30.67 6.02 -9.44
C GLU A 136 -31.16 7.44 -9.20
N ASN A 137 -30.53 8.19 -8.29
CA ASN A 137 -30.88 9.58 -8.02
C ASN A 137 -30.76 10.47 -9.26
N VAL A 138 -29.68 10.32 -10.05
CA VAL A 138 -29.49 11.08 -11.29
C VAL A 138 -30.57 10.72 -12.31
N ARG A 139 -30.93 9.44 -12.42
CA ARG A 139 -32.02 8.99 -13.31
C ARG A 139 -33.34 9.64 -12.90
N ASP A 140 -33.66 9.64 -11.61
CA ASP A 140 -34.92 10.19 -11.10
C ASP A 140 -34.99 11.72 -11.31
N LEU A 141 -33.89 12.44 -11.05
CA LEU A 141 -33.77 13.87 -11.35
C LEU A 141 -33.89 14.19 -12.84
N LEU A 142 -33.36 13.32 -13.72
CA LEU A 142 -33.54 13.49 -15.17
C LEU A 142 -35.00 13.32 -15.57
N CYS A 143 -35.70 12.34 -15.02
CA CYS A 143 -37.14 12.16 -15.25
C CYS A 143 -37.93 13.40 -14.80
N GLU A 144 -37.68 13.92 -13.59
CA GLU A 144 -38.31 15.13 -13.09
C GLU A 144 -38.02 16.35 -13.97
N LYS A 145 -36.76 16.51 -14.41
CA LYS A 145 -36.37 17.59 -15.32
C LYS A 145 -37.15 17.55 -16.62
N VAL A 146 -37.34 16.36 -17.20
CA VAL A 146 -38.11 16.19 -18.45
C VAL A 146 -39.56 16.60 -18.23
N ILE A 147 -40.20 16.15 -17.14
CA ILE A 147 -41.58 16.51 -16.80
C ILE A 147 -41.73 18.02 -16.61
N ILE A 148 -40.83 18.64 -15.83
CA ILE A 148 -40.86 20.10 -15.60
C ILE A 148 -40.68 20.85 -16.91
N HIS A 149 -39.77 20.40 -17.78
CA HIS A 149 -39.56 21.03 -19.08
C HIS A 149 -40.80 20.98 -19.97
N GLU A 150 -41.51 19.85 -19.99
CA GLU A 150 -42.76 19.69 -20.73
C GLU A 150 -43.86 20.63 -20.20
N VAL A 151 -44.03 20.70 -18.87
CA VAL A 151 -45.00 21.60 -18.23
C VAL A 151 -44.66 23.07 -18.51
N LEU A 152 -43.38 23.45 -18.45
CA LEU A 152 -42.93 24.81 -18.76
C LEU A 152 -43.23 25.17 -20.22
N SER A 153 -42.92 24.27 -21.16
CA SER A 153 -43.23 24.46 -22.58
C SER A 153 -44.73 24.69 -22.81
N GLN A 154 -45.57 23.87 -22.17
CA GLN A 154 -47.03 24.01 -22.24
C GLN A 154 -47.50 25.37 -21.67
N LYS A 155 -46.95 25.80 -20.53
CA LYS A 155 -47.28 27.10 -19.92
C LYS A 155 -46.82 28.28 -20.77
N GLU A 156 -45.69 28.15 -21.47
CA GLU A 156 -45.21 29.17 -22.40
C GLU A 156 -46.13 29.32 -23.61
N ILE A 157 -46.64 28.22 -24.16
CA ILE A 157 -47.66 28.22 -25.22
C ILE A 157 -48.95 28.88 -24.71
N GLU A 158 -49.48 28.48 -23.55
CA GLU A 158 -50.67 29.10 -22.95
C GLU A 158 -50.49 30.63 -22.76
N ARG A 159 -49.32 31.04 -22.26
CA ARG A 159 -48.96 32.45 -22.11
C ARG A 159 -48.99 33.19 -23.45
N SER A 160 -48.36 32.64 -24.49
CA SER A 160 -48.37 33.25 -25.83
C SER A 160 -49.78 33.42 -26.39
N ASN A 161 -50.66 32.43 -26.19
CA ASN A 161 -52.05 32.47 -26.62
C ASN A 161 -52.85 33.56 -25.89
N LEU A 162 -52.66 33.70 -24.58
CA LEU A 162 -53.28 34.76 -23.77
C LEU A 162 -52.78 36.14 -24.18
N VAL A 163 -51.47 36.30 -24.42
CA VAL A 163 -50.89 37.56 -24.92
C VAL A 163 -51.51 37.94 -26.27
N ALA A 164 -51.60 37.00 -27.20
CA ALA A 164 -52.25 37.22 -28.50
C ALA A 164 -53.75 37.57 -28.36
N LYS A 165 -54.46 36.97 -27.40
CA LYS A 165 -55.87 37.31 -27.11
C LYS A 165 -56.01 38.72 -26.54
N ILE A 166 -55.15 39.11 -25.60
CA ILE A 166 -55.13 40.47 -25.04
C ILE A 166 -54.84 41.50 -26.13
N GLN A 167 -53.91 41.22 -27.04
CA GLN A 167 -53.58 42.11 -28.14
C GLN A 167 -54.77 42.31 -29.09
N ARG A 168 -55.45 41.23 -29.51
CA ARG A 168 -56.67 41.30 -30.31
C ARG A 168 -57.79 42.10 -29.63
N LEU A 169 -57.98 41.92 -28.32
CA LEU A 169 -58.97 42.69 -27.55
C LEU A 169 -58.61 44.18 -27.47
N LYS A 170 -57.32 44.52 -27.29
CA LYS A 170 -56.85 45.91 -27.31
C LYS A 170 -57.08 46.57 -28.68
N GLU A 171 -56.83 45.85 -29.76
CA GLU A 171 -57.09 46.34 -31.13
C GLU A 171 -58.59 46.54 -31.39
N SER A 172 -59.43 45.57 -31.00
CA SER A 172 -60.90 45.69 -31.07
C SER A 172 -61.42 46.91 -30.31
N LEU A 173 -60.97 47.10 -29.07
CA LEU A 173 -61.35 48.25 -28.25
C LEU A 173 -60.90 49.59 -28.87
N ARG A 174 -59.73 49.62 -29.53
CA ARG A 174 -59.28 50.82 -30.26
C ARG A 174 -60.19 51.11 -31.47
N LEU A 175 -60.58 50.10 -32.24
CA LEU A 175 -61.51 50.25 -33.36
C LEU A 175 -62.88 50.72 -32.90
N GLU A 176 -63.41 50.15 -31.81
CA GLU A 176 -64.69 50.57 -31.23
C GLU A 176 -64.68 52.04 -30.79
N LYS A 177 -63.61 52.48 -30.12
CA LYS A 177 -63.42 53.90 -29.77
C LYS A 177 -63.40 54.80 -31.01
N LEU A 178 -62.75 54.37 -32.08
CA LEU A 178 -62.73 55.12 -33.35
C LEU A 178 -64.12 55.17 -34.00
N LEU A 179 -64.84 54.06 -34.06
CA LEU A 179 -66.22 54.01 -34.58
C LEU A 179 -67.16 54.89 -33.77
N HIS A 180 -67.10 54.83 -32.44
CA HIS A 180 -67.89 55.68 -31.57
C HIS A 180 -67.58 57.17 -31.80
N SER A 181 -66.30 57.52 -31.94
CA SER A 181 -65.89 58.90 -32.24
C SER A 181 -66.40 59.38 -33.62
N ARG A 182 -66.40 58.50 -34.63
CA ARG A 182 -66.97 58.78 -35.95
C ARG A 182 -68.47 59.00 -35.86
N ASP A 183 -69.18 58.15 -35.13
CA ASP A 183 -70.64 58.23 -35.00
C ASP A 183 -71.05 59.51 -34.25
N LEU A 184 -70.33 59.88 -33.19
CA LEU A 184 -70.50 61.18 -32.52
C LEU A 184 -70.26 62.35 -33.48
N ALA A 185 -69.18 62.33 -34.25
CA ALA A 185 -68.88 63.37 -35.23
C ALA A 185 -69.96 63.46 -36.32
N GLN A 186 -70.46 62.33 -36.80
CA GLN A 186 -71.53 62.27 -37.81
C GLN A 186 -72.87 62.77 -37.27
N ASN A 187 -73.22 62.43 -36.03
CA ASN A 187 -74.42 62.93 -35.37
C ASN A 187 -74.34 64.44 -35.11
N LEU A 188 -73.18 64.96 -34.70
CA LEU A 188 -72.93 66.40 -34.59
C LEU A 188 -73.09 67.12 -35.94
N LEU A 189 -72.57 66.53 -37.03
CA LEU A 189 -72.73 67.06 -38.38
C LEU A 189 -74.19 67.06 -38.84
N LYS A 190 -74.94 65.98 -38.59
CA LYS A 190 -76.37 65.91 -38.88
C LYS A 190 -77.17 66.95 -38.09
N ASN A 191 -76.92 67.09 -36.79
CA ASN A 191 -77.59 68.09 -35.96
C ASN A 191 -77.25 69.52 -36.42
N LYS A 192 -75.99 69.81 -36.78
CA LYS A 192 -75.62 71.11 -37.40
C LYS A 192 -76.30 71.37 -38.74
N MET A 193 -76.65 70.35 -39.52
CA MET A 193 -77.43 70.53 -40.74
C MET A 193 -78.92 70.78 -40.46
N ILE A 194 -79.46 70.21 -39.37
CA ILE A 194 -80.83 70.48 -38.91
C ILE A 194 -80.93 71.92 -38.36
N ASP A 195 -79.93 72.39 -37.61
CA ASP A 195 -79.87 73.76 -37.09
C ASP A 195 -79.66 74.82 -38.18
N LYS A 196 -79.12 74.45 -39.36
CA LYS A 196 -79.03 75.35 -40.52
C LYS A 196 -80.34 75.52 -41.29
N ALA A 197 -81.36 74.69 -41.04
CA ALA A 197 -82.71 74.89 -41.59
C ALA A 197 -83.55 75.87 -40.75
N SER A 198 -83.05 76.31 -39.59
CA SER A 198 -83.72 77.20 -38.65
C SER A 198 -82.77 78.32 -38.22
N GLN A 199 -82.37 79.20 -39.16
CA GLN A 199 -81.72 80.47 -38.82
C GLN A 199 -82.68 81.63 -39.07
N THR A 200 -83.35 82.06 -38.00
CA THR A 200 -83.61 83.48 -37.73
C THR A 200 -82.84 83.86 -36.46
N THR A 201 -82.22 85.03 -36.53
CA THR A 201 -81.35 85.67 -35.53
C THR A 201 -82.04 85.84 -34.18
N ASP A 202 -81.30 85.61 -33.08
CA ASP A 202 -81.02 86.60 -32.03
C ASP A 202 -80.22 85.99 -30.88
N ASP A 203 -79.33 86.81 -30.33
CA ASP A 203 -78.35 86.51 -29.28
C ASP A 203 -78.96 85.99 -27.97
N LEU A 204 -78.39 84.94 -27.38
CA LEU A 204 -78.20 84.86 -25.92
C LEU A 204 -77.14 83.82 -25.53
N ASN A 205 -76.11 84.32 -24.82
CA ASN A 205 -75.11 83.52 -24.10
C ASN A 205 -75.76 82.54 -23.13
N LEU A 206 -75.47 81.24 -23.26
CA LEU A 206 -75.49 80.33 -22.11
C LEU A 206 -74.35 79.31 -22.18
N TYR A 207 -73.52 79.41 -21.15
CA TYR A 207 -72.52 78.44 -20.69
C TYR A 207 -73.00 76.98 -20.80
N THR A 208 -72.18 76.11 -21.38
CA THR A 208 -71.97 74.78 -20.79
C THR A 208 -70.54 74.31 -21.00
N LYS A 209 -69.76 74.50 -19.93
CA LYS A 209 -68.52 73.82 -19.59
C LYS A 209 -68.75 72.30 -19.72
N CYS A 210 -68.11 71.63 -20.67
CA CYS A 210 -67.89 70.19 -20.59
C CYS A 210 -66.42 69.97 -20.19
N ASP A 211 -66.25 69.66 -18.92
CA ASP A 211 -64.98 69.29 -18.29
C ASP A 211 -64.30 68.16 -19.07
N ILE A 212 -63.14 68.46 -19.65
CA ILE A 212 -62.15 67.46 -20.02
C ILE A 212 -61.51 66.97 -18.71
N ARG A 213 -62.20 66.08 -18.00
CA ARG A 213 -61.58 65.31 -16.92
C ARG A 213 -60.62 64.31 -17.54
N LYS A 214 -59.34 64.69 -17.55
CA LYS A 214 -58.16 63.83 -17.68
C LYS A 214 -58.31 62.64 -16.71
N TYR A 215 -58.76 61.49 -17.22
CA TYR A 215 -58.50 60.19 -16.60
C TYR A 215 -57.09 59.75 -17.01
N ASN A 216 -56.08 60.41 -16.44
CA ASN A 216 -54.74 59.84 -16.30
C ASN A 216 -54.74 59.03 -15.01
N PHE A 217 -55.06 57.73 -15.10
CA PHE A 217 -54.85 56.80 -14.01
C PHE A 217 -53.94 55.67 -14.50
N ASN A 218 -52.66 55.83 -14.17
CA ASN A 218 -51.64 54.79 -13.94
C ASN A 218 -51.24 53.90 -15.13
N ALA A 219 -50.44 54.47 -16.04
CA ALA A 219 -49.56 53.72 -16.93
C ALA A 219 -48.14 53.51 -16.36
N THR A 220 -47.86 53.98 -15.14
CA THR A 220 -46.49 54.10 -14.59
C THR A 220 -46.04 52.96 -13.66
N ASN A 221 -46.88 51.95 -13.39
CA ASN A 221 -46.54 50.88 -12.43
C ASN A 221 -46.22 49.52 -13.06
N ILE A 222 -46.20 49.39 -14.39
CA ILE A 222 -45.93 48.09 -15.06
C ILE A 222 -44.48 48.00 -15.58
N GLU A 223 -43.75 49.12 -15.67
CA GLU A 223 -42.38 49.16 -16.19
C GLU A 223 -41.28 48.89 -15.15
N LEU A 224 -41.62 48.77 -13.86
CA LEU A 224 -40.63 48.57 -12.80
C LEU A 224 -40.29 47.10 -12.49
N ASN A 225 -41.07 46.12 -12.99
CA ASN A 225 -40.82 44.70 -12.71
C ASN A 225 -40.05 43.94 -13.81
N LEU A 226 -39.57 44.63 -14.85
CA LEU A 226 -38.82 44.00 -15.95
C LEU A 226 -37.28 44.12 -15.82
N LYS A 227 -36.77 44.78 -14.78
CA LYS A 227 -35.32 45.03 -14.58
C LYS A 227 -34.64 44.18 -13.51
N HIS A 228 -35.31 43.17 -12.96
CA HIS A 228 -34.72 42.36 -11.87
C HIS A 228 -34.02 41.06 -12.32
N SER A 229 -33.72 40.90 -13.62
CA SER A 229 -33.16 39.66 -14.17
C SER A 229 -31.71 39.74 -14.68
N GLN A 230 -30.99 40.83 -14.43
CA GLN A 230 -29.57 40.93 -14.83
C GLN A 230 -28.75 41.66 -13.77
N ASP A 231 -28.30 40.92 -12.77
CA ASP A 231 -27.09 41.22 -12.00
C ASP A 231 -26.47 39.89 -11.56
N MET A 232 -25.92 39.13 -12.51
CA MET A 232 -24.91 38.12 -12.21
C MET A 232 -23.61 38.86 -11.86
N LYS A 233 -23.57 39.47 -10.68
CA LYS A 233 -22.32 39.97 -10.10
C LYS A 233 -21.47 38.75 -9.75
N THR A 234 -20.32 38.62 -10.41
CA THR A 234 -19.23 37.78 -9.93
C THR A 234 -18.85 38.28 -8.53
N LYS A 235 -19.18 37.49 -7.51
CA LYS A 235 -18.93 37.85 -6.12
C LYS A 235 -17.42 37.99 -5.90
N SER A 236 -17.05 39.07 -5.25
CA SER A 236 -15.66 39.42 -4.91
C SER A 236 -15.16 38.54 -3.76
N LYS A 237 -13.84 38.41 -3.59
CA LYS A 237 -13.23 37.77 -2.42
C LYS A 237 -13.75 38.37 -1.10
N ASN A 238 -14.11 39.65 -1.11
CA ASN A 238 -14.64 40.33 0.08
C ASN A 238 -16.05 39.83 0.46
N ASP A 239 -16.86 39.38 -0.52
CA ASP A 239 -18.20 38.83 -0.26
C ASP A 239 -18.12 37.45 0.42
N LEU A 240 -17.00 36.74 0.26
CA LEU A 240 -16.67 35.49 0.94
C LEU A 240 -16.13 35.69 2.35
N GLU A 241 -15.68 36.90 2.72
CA GLU A 241 -15.14 37.23 4.05
C GLU A 241 -16.18 37.93 4.95
N GLU A 242 -17.29 38.40 4.37
CA GLU A 242 -18.39 39.02 5.11
C GLU A 242 -19.15 38.01 5.99
N LEU A 243 -19.62 38.43 7.17
CA LEU A 243 -20.41 37.60 8.11
C LEU A 243 -21.88 37.49 7.69
N THR A 244 -22.15 37.35 6.39
CA THR A 244 -23.49 37.12 5.85
C THR A 244 -23.79 35.62 5.83
N SER A 245 -25.08 35.22 5.96
CA SER A 245 -25.45 33.80 6.00
C SER A 245 -25.03 33.04 4.74
N ASP A 246 -25.08 33.73 3.60
CA ASP A 246 -24.68 33.21 2.29
C ASP A 246 -23.15 33.09 2.17
N GLY A 247 -22.39 34.08 2.66
CA GLY A 247 -20.93 33.99 2.74
C GLY A 247 -20.45 32.87 3.67
N THR A 248 -21.15 32.66 4.80
CA THR A 248 -20.87 31.56 5.73
C THR A 248 -21.15 30.20 5.10
N LEU A 249 -22.30 30.03 4.41
CA LEU A 249 -22.61 28.80 3.71
C LEU A 249 -21.56 28.44 2.64
N MET A 250 -21.08 29.44 1.89
CA MET A 250 -20.07 29.22 0.86
C MET A 250 -18.68 28.90 1.45
N ARG A 251 -18.32 29.49 2.60
CA ARG A 251 -17.10 29.10 3.33
C ARG A 251 -17.20 27.67 3.87
N ASP A 252 -18.36 27.28 4.37
CA ASP A 252 -18.60 25.93 4.90
C ASP A 252 -18.53 24.85 3.81
N LEU A 253 -19.07 25.14 2.62
CA LEU A 253 -19.08 24.19 1.50
C LEU A 253 -17.72 24.01 0.81
N PHE A 254 -16.88 25.05 0.76
CA PHE A 254 -15.66 25.04 -0.06
C PHE A 254 -14.34 25.17 0.72
N PHE A 255 -14.36 25.71 1.95
CA PHE A 255 -13.13 26.08 2.68
C PHE A 255 -13.07 25.54 4.12
N ARG A 256 -14.10 24.87 4.62
CA ARG A 256 -14.04 24.25 5.94
C ARG A 256 -13.04 23.09 5.92
N VAL A 257 -11.94 23.27 6.65
CA VAL A 257 -11.05 22.17 7.02
C VAL A 257 -11.88 21.22 7.90
N PRO A 258 -11.98 19.92 7.57
CA PRO A 258 -12.80 18.99 8.35
C PRO A 258 -12.32 18.97 9.81
N ASN A 259 -13.18 19.42 10.72
CA ASN A 259 -12.92 19.27 12.15
C ASN A 259 -13.31 17.84 12.53
N ILE A 260 -12.35 17.07 13.03
CA ILE A 260 -12.43 15.61 13.19
C ILE A 260 -13.53 15.17 14.18
N GLU A 261 -14.07 16.09 14.98
CA GLU A 261 -15.06 15.80 16.02
C GLU A 261 -16.52 15.80 15.55
N ASP A 262 -16.86 16.33 14.37
CA ASP A 262 -18.27 16.48 13.89
C ASP A 262 -18.67 15.45 12.79
N ASN A 263 -17.89 14.38 12.59
CA ASN A 263 -18.10 13.44 11.48
C ASN A 263 -19.11 12.32 11.80
N GLU A 264 -20.40 12.60 11.67
CA GLU A 264 -21.44 11.55 11.49
C GLU A 264 -21.90 11.38 10.04
N SER A 265 -21.45 12.20 9.09
CA SER A 265 -21.68 11.93 7.67
C SER A 265 -20.63 12.62 6.80
N LEU A 266 -20.20 11.95 5.73
CA LEU A 266 -19.20 12.36 4.73
C LEU A 266 -17.73 11.98 5.01
N TYR A 267 -17.48 10.66 5.02
CA TYR A 267 -16.15 10.13 4.68
C TYR A 267 -15.96 10.19 3.15
N LEU A 268 -15.42 11.30 2.64
CA LEU A 268 -14.82 11.36 1.31
C LEU A 268 -13.30 11.14 1.44
N MET A 269 -12.86 9.95 1.03
CA MET A 269 -11.48 9.46 0.92
C MET A 269 -10.66 9.32 2.22
N PRO A 270 -9.96 8.18 2.42
CA PRO A 270 -8.84 8.13 3.34
C PRO A 270 -7.65 8.86 2.71
N THR A 271 -7.30 10.04 3.22
CA THR A 271 -5.93 10.55 3.04
C THR A 271 -4.98 9.62 3.78
N LEU A 272 -4.03 9.05 3.05
CA LEU A 272 -2.84 8.38 3.58
C LEU A 272 -1.98 9.41 4.34
N SER A 273 -2.35 9.77 5.56
CA SER A 273 -1.56 10.68 6.39
C SER A 273 -0.62 9.92 7.31
N LYS A 274 0.67 9.96 6.93
CA LYS A 274 1.83 10.20 7.82
C LYS A 274 1.94 9.39 9.12
N GLU A 275 2.05 8.07 9.03
CA GLU A 275 2.66 7.27 10.12
C GLU A 275 3.73 6.27 9.64
N PHE A 276 4.22 6.39 8.41
CA PHE A 276 5.31 5.53 7.90
C PHE A 276 6.73 6.08 8.10
N ASN A 277 6.91 7.12 8.91
CA ASN A 277 8.22 7.70 9.21
C ASN A 277 8.58 7.62 10.70
N GLN A 278 8.59 6.41 11.29
CA GLN A 278 9.40 6.13 12.49
C GLN A 278 9.93 4.69 12.46
N ILE A 279 10.70 4.34 11.43
CA ILE A 279 11.72 3.30 11.59
C ILE A 279 12.96 4.03 12.10
N LYS A 280 13.22 3.91 13.41
CA LYS A 280 14.47 4.35 14.03
C LYS A 280 15.65 3.69 13.31
N SER A 281 16.42 4.47 12.56
CA SER A 281 17.75 4.09 12.10
C SER A 281 18.74 4.24 13.26
N SER A 282 18.86 3.20 14.08
CA SER A 282 19.97 3.07 15.03
C SER A 282 20.95 2.04 14.51
N THR A 283 21.96 2.47 13.76
CA THR A 283 23.31 1.85 13.73
C THR A 283 24.23 2.74 12.92
N SER A 284 24.91 3.66 13.62
CA SER A 284 26.13 4.29 13.13
C SER A 284 27.25 3.24 13.16
N PHE A 285 27.62 2.69 12.01
CA PHE A 285 28.93 2.07 11.84
C PHE A 285 29.94 3.18 11.57
N VAL A 286 30.76 3.48 12.58
CA VAL A 286 31.99 4.25 12.43
C VAL A 286 33.07 3.26 12.04
N PHE A 287 33.61 3.41 10.83
CA PHE A 287 34.90 2.85 10.46
C PHE A 287 35.98 3.88 10.84
N ASN A 288 36.83 3.50 11.79
CA ASN A 288 38.27 3.76 11.83
C ASN A 288 38.90 2.83 12.88
#